data_AF-A0A511WSH0-F1
#
_entry.id   AF-A0A511WSH0-F1
#
_cell.length_a   1.000
_cell.length_b   1.000
_cell.length_c   1.000
_cell.angle_alpha   90.00
_cell.angle_beta   90.00
_cell.angle_gamma   90.00
#
_symmetry.space_group_name_H-M   'P 1'
#
loop_
_entity.id
_entity.type
_entity.pdbx_description
1 polymer ?
#
loop_
_entity_poly.entity_id
_entity_poly.type
_entity_poly.pdbx_seq_one_letter_code
_entity_poly.pdbx_strand_id
1 'polypeptide(L)'
;MKVYKNFVLPFLLYSLFILAASAIHYLLSPPPFQYVRSIIFFGLAPALILYANDKQLWFRFSLRWVIKVSRRPVLSSILFVAGALVSFDLAFHLPFSQYVHLFLLWFGSFFYWAHLLLQCSFINPPNYMRRFLYIMLTSLLFVLYHEASSYFNGVYESEAFFYTGVMIMIIQLFALIMQWADAEKNTDPVNVKGYFKSVSKN
;
A
#
# COMPACT_ATOMS: atom_id res chain seq x y z
N MET A 1 5.56 -20.23 17.47
CA MET A 1 5.16 -18.83 17.75
C MET A 1 3.65 -18.73 17.52
N LYS A 2 2.83 -18.71 18.59
CA LYS A 2 1.36 -18.62 18.47
C LYS A 2 0.98 -17.16 18.20
N VAL A 3 0.91 -16.78 16.93
CA VAL A 3 0.38 -15.47 16.47
C VAL A 3 -1.15 -15.55 16.43
N TYR A 4 -1.77 -15.68 17.60
CA TYR A 4 -3.21 -15.47 17.75
C TYR A 4 -3.36 -14.47 18.89
N LYS A 5 -3.48 -13.18 18.58
CA LYS A 5 -4.10 -12.19 19.47
C LYS A 5 -4.29 -10.86 18.76
N ASN A 6 -5.51 -10.38 18.84
CA ASN A 6 -6.05 -9.13 18.29
C ASN A 6 -6.35 -9.13 16.79
N PHE A 7 -7.24 -10.02 16.34
CA PHE A 7 -8.03 -9.79 15.11
C PHE A 7 -8.96 -8.58 15.22
N VAL A 8 -9.28 -8.15 16.44
CA VAL A 8 -10.18 -7.02 16.74
C VAL A 8 -9.62 -5.69 16.25
N LEU A 9 -8.33 -5.40 16.48
CA LEU A 9 -7.74 -4.12 16.07
C LEU A 9 -7.64 -3.98 14.53
N PRO A 10 -7.15 -4.98 13.76
CA PRO A 10 -7.23 -4.97 12.30
C PRO A 10 -8.66 -4.84 11.78
N PHE A 11 -9.62 -5.55 12.39
CA PHE A 11 -11.02 -5.48 12.02
C PHE A 11 -11.62 -4.08 12.29
N LEU A 12 -11.31 -3.46 13.43
CA LEU A 12 -11.72 -2.10 13.75
C LEU A 12 -11.13 -1.08 12.79
N LEU A 13 -9.83 -1.18 12.48
CA LEU A 13 -9.18 -0.31 11.50
C LEU A 13 -9.78 -0.46 10.10
N TYR A 14 -10.10 -1.69 9.69
CA TYR A 14 -10.74 -1.97 8.41
C TYR A 14 -12.20 -1.45 8.37
N SER A 15 -12.94 -1.59 9.48
CA SER A 15 -14.30 -1.07 9.61
C SER A 15 -14.31 0.46 9.61
N LEU A 16 -13.39 1.09 10.32
CA LEU A 16 -13.19 2.54 10.33
C LEU A 16 -12.82 3.04 8.93
N PHE A 17 -11.96 2.30 8.21
CA PHE A 17 -11.61 2.59 6.83
C PHE A 17 -12.84 2.55 5.92
N ILE A 18 -13.67 1.50 6.00
CA ILE A 18 -14.90 1.38 5.21
C ILE A 18 -15.86 2.53 5.53
N LEU A 19 -16.03 2.88 6.81
CA LEU A 19 -16.90 3.97 7.23
C LEU A 19 -16.39 5.33 6.74
N ALA A 20 -15.09 5.60 6.87
CA ALA A 20 -14.47 6.84 6.40
C ALA A 20 -14.54 6.95 4.87
N ALA A 21 -14.22 5.88 4.14
CA ALA A 21 -14.36 5.83 2.69
C ALA A 21 -15.82 6.05 2.27
N SER A 22 -16.77 5.39 2.94
CA SER A 22 -18.20 5.56 2.65
C SER A 22 -18.69 6.98 2.93
N ALA A 23 -18.22 7.62 4.00
CA ALA A 23 -18.54 9.02 4.31
C ALA A 23 -17.95 9.99 3.28
N ILE A 24 -16.69 9.79 2.87
CA ILE A 24 -16.02 10.59 1.83
C ILE A 24 -16.79 10.48 0.51
N HIS A 25 -17.16 9.26 0.10
CA HIS A 25 -17.90 9.04 -1.15
C HIS A 25 -19.33 9.58 -1.09
N TYR A 26 -20.02 9.44 0.04
CA TYR A 26 -21.37 9.99 0.24
C TYR A 26 -21.41 11.51 0.16
N LEU A 27 -20.37 12.19 0.67
CA LEU A 27 -20.31 13.66 0.69
C LEU A 27 -19.82 14.28 -0.61
N LEU A 28 -18.95 13.58 -1.37
CA LEU A 28 -18.20 14.15 -2.48
C LEU A 28 -18.47 13.50 -3.84
N SER A 29 -19.27 12.42 -3.93
CA SER A 29 -19.40 11.67 -5.18
C SER A 29 -20.85 11.37 -5.59
N PRO A 30 -21.35 11.94 -6.71
CA PRO A 30 -22.61 11.54 -7.32
C PRO A 30 -22.59 10.20 -8.11
N PRO A 31 -21.47 9.65 -8.65
CA PRO A 31 -21.52 8.37 -9.35
C PRO A 31 -21.03 7.14 -8.54
N PRO A 32 -21.70 5.98 -8.64
CA PRO A 32 -21.33 4.73 -7.95
C PRO A 32 -19.96 4.17 -8.38
N PHE A 33 -19.41 4.64 -9.50
CA PHE A 33 -18.15 4.16 -10.07
C PHE A 33 -16.93 4.48 -9.20
N GLN A 34 -16.87 5.66 -8.57
CA GLN A 34 -15.72 6.04 -7.72
C GLN A 34 -15.67 5.20 -6.44
N TYR A 35 -16.82 4.84 -5.88
CA TYR A 35 -16.92 3.94 -4.73
C TYR A 35 -16.35 2.56 -5.04
N VAL A 36 -16.71 2.00 -6.21
CA VAL A 36 -16.19 0.71 -6.70
C VAL A 36 -14.67 0.78 -6.90
N ARG A 37 -14.13 1.87 -7.46
CA ARG A 37 -12.68 2.07 -7.61
C ARG A 37 -11.98 2.04 -6.26
N SER A 38 -12.48 2.78 -5.26
CA SER A 38 -11.87 2.80 -3.92
C SER A 38 -11.92 1.43 -3.25
N ILE A 39 -13.04 0.70 -3.33
CA ILE A 39 -13.14 -0.65 -2.73
C ILE A 39 -12.13 -1.60 -3.37
N ILE A 40 -12.08 -1.62 -4.70
CA ILE A 40 -11.16 -2.50 -5.44
C ILE A 40 -9.71 -2.16 -5.09
N PHE A 41 -9.36 -0.88 -5.13
CA PHE A 41 -7.97 -0.44 -5.01
C PHE A 41 -7.43 -0.46 -3.58
N PHE A 42 -8.30 -0.27 -2.59
CA PHE A 42 -7.88 -0.05 -1.20
C PHE A 42 -8.46 -1.04 -0.20
N GLY A 43 -9.54 -1.74 -0.55
CA GLY A 43 -10.14 -2.77 0.28
C GLY A 43 -9.75 -4.17 -0.18
N LEU A 44 -10.09 -4.51 -1.42
CA LEU A 44 -10.11 -5.88 -1.91
C LEU A 44 -8.69 -6.39 -2.22
N ALA A 45 -7.80 -5.56 -2.78
CA ALA A 45 -6.41 -5.93 -3.09
C ALA A 45 -5.61 -6.28 -1.83
N PRO A 46 -5.54 -5.42 -0.79
CA PRO A 46 -4.84 -5.78 0.43
C PRO A 46 -5.49 -6.96 1.15
N ALA A 47 -6.83 -7.09 1.14
CA ALA A 47 -7.52 -8.21 1.76
C ALA A 47 -7.13 -9.57 1.13
N LEU A 48 -7.09 -9.65 -0.21
CA LEU A 48 -6.65 -10.87 -0.90
C LEU A 48 -5.18 -11.20 -0.66
N ILE A 49 -4.31 -10.19 -0.56
CA ILE A 49 -2.90 -10.41 -0.23
C ILE A 49 -2.75 -10.97 1.18
N LEU A 50 -3.47 -10.41 2.16
CA LEU A 50 -3.47 -10.91 3.53
C LEU A 50 -4.05 -12.33 3.63
N TYR A 51 -5.13 -12.62 2.92
CA TYR A 51 -5.68 -13.98 2.82
C TYR A 51 -4.66 -14.96 2.21
N ALA A 52 -3.97 -14.56 1.13
CA ALA A 52 -2.95 -15.38 0.50
C ALA A 52 -1.71 -15.58 1.39
N ASN A 53 -1.36 -14.60 2.24
CA ASN A 53 -0.33 -14.76 3.27
C ASN A 53 -0.75 -15.82 4.31
N ASP A 54 -1.97 -15.72 4.86
CA ASP A 54 -2.49 -16.68 5.86
C ASP A 54 -2.51 -18.11 5.33
N LYS A 55 -2.97 -18.28 4.09
CA LYS A 55 -3.02 -19.57 3.40
C LYS A 55 -1.72 -19.98 2.72
N GLN A 56 -0.66 -19.18 2.86
CA GLN A 56 0.67 -19.45 2.28
C GLN A 56 0.62 -19.75 0.77
N LEU A 57 -0.31 -19.13 0.03
CA LEU A 57 -0.58 -19.46 -1.38
C LEU A 57 0.57 -19.06 -2.31
N TRP A 58 1.42 -18.13 -1.87
CA TRP A 58 2.55 -17.59 -2.64
C TRP A 58 3.58 -18.65 -3.06
N PHE A 59 3.59 -19.82 -2.42
CA PHE A 59 4.52 -20.91 -2.77
C PHE A 59 4.17 -21.63 -4.07
N ARG A 60 2.93 -21.49 -4.54
CA ARG A 60 2.47 -22.04 -5.82
C ARG A 60 3.31 -21.44 -6.96
N PHE A 61 3.76 -22.29 -7.88
CA PHE A 61 4.63 -21.89 -8.99
C PHE A 61 4.06 -20.71 -9.80
N SER A 62 2.73 -20.71 -10.00
CA SER A 62 2.00 -19.65 -10.69
C SER A 62 2.02 -18.28 -10.01
N LEU A 63 2.40 -18.18 -8.73
CA LEU A 63 2.42 -16.93 -7.96
C LEU A 63 3.83 -16.49 -7.54
N ARG A 64 4.86 -17.30 -7.79
CA ARG A 64 6.26 -16.97 -7.44
C ARG A 64 6.78 -15.72 -8.14
N TRP A 65 6.26 -15.41 -9.32
CA TRP A 65 6.64 -14.20 -10.06
C TRP A 65 6.19 -12.93 -9.32
N VAL A 66 5.03 -12.96 -8.63
CA VAL A 66 4.54 -11.84 -7.81
C VAL A 66 5.56 -11.50 -6.73
N ILE A 67 6.11 -12.51 -6.05
CA ILE A 67 7.15 -12.34 -5.02
C ILE A 67 8.41 -11.69 -5.61
N LYS A 68 8.80 -12.07 -6.84
CA LYS A 68 9.99 -11.51 -7.49
C LYS A 68 9.78 -10.05 -7.87
N VAL A 69 8.62 -9.70 -8.41
CA VAL A 69 8.28 -8.33 -8.83
C VAL A 69 8.09 -7.43 -7.63
N SER A 70 7.33 -7.87 -6.62
CA SER A 70 7.02 -7.11 -5.41
C SER A 70 8.25 -6.78 -4.56
N ARG A 71 9.44 -7.29 -4.86
CA ARG A 71 10.68 -6.94 -4.16
C ARG A 71 11.50 -5.85 -4.82
N ARG A 72 11.12 -5.45 -6.02
CA ARG A 72 11.76 -4.38 -6.76
C ARG A 72 10.89 -3.14 -6.57
N PRO A 73 11.19 -2.28 -5.58
CA PRO A 73 10.34 -1.13 -5.25
C PRO A 73 10.16 -0.23 -6.47
N VAL A 74 11.24 0.09 -7.18
CA VAL A 74 11.20 0.90 -8.41
C VAL A 74 10.28 0.27 -9.47
N LEU A 75 10.45 -1.02 -9.76
CA LEU A 75 9.62 -1.71 -10.75
C LEU A 75 8.16 -1.76 -10.30
N SER A 76 7.90 -2.00 -9.02
CA SER A 76 6.53 -2.04 -8.46
C SER A 76 5.88 -0.65 -8.52
N SER A 77 6.64 0.43 -8.29
CA SER A 77 6.16 1.81 -8.45
C SER A 77 5.87 2.14 -9.90
N ILE A 78 6.73 1.70 -10.84
CA ILE A 78 6.49 1.88 -12.28
C ILE A 78 5.22 1.13 -12.70
N LEU A 79 5.04 -0.12 -12.29
CA LEU A 79 3.84 -0.92 -12.61
C LEU A 79 2.57 -0.30 -12.02
N PHE A 80 2.66 0.23 -10.80
CA PHE A 80 1.57 0.97 -10.17
C PHE A 80 1.17 2.20 -10.99
N VAL A 81 2.15 3.03 -11.36
CA VAL A 81 1.91 4.25 -12.16
C VAL A 81 1.43 3.92 -13.56
N ALA A 82 2.05 2.95 -14.24
CA ALA A 82 1.61 2.49 -15.55
C ALA A 82 0.17 1.96 -15.49
N GLY A 83 -0.17 1.18 -14.46
CA GLY A 83 -1.54 0.74 -14.22
C GLY A 83 -2.51 1.91 -14.07
N ALA A 84 -2.17 2.91 -13.24
CA ALA A 84 -3.01 4.09 -13.00
C ALA A 84 -3.16 4.98 -14.25
N LEU A 85 -2.06 5.26 -14.96
CA LEU A 85 -2.04 6.09 -16.16
C LEU A 85 -2.76 5.43 -17.33
N VAL A 86 -2.43 4.17 -17.64
CA VAL A 86 -3.04 3.42 -18.75
C VAL A 86 -4.52 3.19 -18.50
N SER A 87 -4.91 2.95 -17.24
CA SER A 87 -6.31 2.88 -16.83
C SER A 87 -7.05 4.17 -17.19
N PHE A 88 -6.44 5.33 -16.96
CA PHE A 88 -7.07 6.62 -17.24
C PHE A 88 -7.24 6.88 -18.75
N ASP A 89 -6.18 6.67 -19.52
CA ASP A 89 -6.18 6.91 -20.97
C ASP A 89 -7.21 6.02 -21.69
N LEU A 90 -7.32 4.77 -21.26
CA LEU A 90 -8.31 3.82 -21.80
C LEU A 90 -9.75 4.13 -21.39
N ALA A 91 -9.97 4.81 -20.26
CA ALA A 91 -11.32 5.10 -19.73
C ALA A 91 -12.17 5.89 -20.74
N PHE A 92 -11.52 6.76 -21.53
CA PHE A 92 -12.19 7.72 -22.40
C PHE A 92 -12.28 7.29 -23.88
N HIS A 93 -11.67 6.17 -24.28
CA HIS A 93 -11.43 5.90 -25.71
C HIS A 93 -12.06 4.60 -26.24
N LEU A 94 -12.61 3.72 -25.39
CA LEU A 94 -13.15 2.42 -25.83
C LEU A 94 -14.53 2.08 -25.23
N PRO A 95 -15.42 1.39 -25.98
CA PRO A 95 -16.56 0.71 -25.37
C PRO A 95 -16.07 -0.37 -24.41
N PHE A 96 -16.74 -0.55 -23.26
CA PHE A 96 -16.28 -1.38 -22.12
C PHE A 96 -15.02 -0.89 -21.41
N SER A 97 -14.56 0.34 -21.67
CA SER A 97 -13.40 0.95 -21.02
C SER A 97 -13.44 0.88 -19.49
N GLN A 98 -14.63 0.92 -18.89
CA GLN A 98 -14.81 0.84 -17.44
C GLN A 98 -14.31 -0.50 -16.86
N TYR A 99 -14.55 -1.63 -17.51
CA TYR A 99 -14.10 -2.94 -17.00
C TYR A 99 -12.58 -3.11 -17.17
N VAL A 100 -12.04 -2.66 -18.30
CA VAL A 100 -10.59 -2.66 -18.56
C VAL A 100 -9.87 -1.72 -17.59
N HIS A 101 -10.44 -0.54 -17.35
CA HIS A 101 -10.00 0.41 -16.34
C HIS A 101 -9.96 -0.26 -14.96
N LEU A 102 -11.08 -0.84 -14.49
CA LEU A 102 -11.13 -1.51 -13.19
C LEU A 102 -10.13 -2.66 -13.07
N PHE A 103 -9.90 -3.43 -14.15
CA PHE A 103 -8.91 -4.50 -14.17
C PHE A 103 -7.48 -3.97 -14.07
N LEU A 104 -7.12 -2.92 -14.82
CA LEU A 104 -5.79 -2.32 -14.78
C LEU A 104 -5.53 -1.64 -13.42
N LEU A 105 -6.54 -0.97 -12.89
CA LEU A 105 -6.52 -0.36 -11.57
C LEU A 105 -6.32 -1.43 -10.48
N TRP A 106 -7.05 -2.54 -10.57
CA TRP A 106 -6.86 -3.71 -9.73
C TRP A 106 -5.44 -4.28 -9.82
N PHE A 107 -4.92 -4.43 -11.03
CA PHE A 107 -3.58 -4.95 -11.28
C PHE A 107 -2.51 -4.03 -10.69
N GLY A 108 -2.59 -2.72 -10.93
CA GLY A 108 -1.69 -1.72 -10.36
C GLY A 108 -1.74 -1.69 -8.83
N SER A 109 -2.95 -1.72 -8.26
CA SER A 109 -3.18 -1.82 -6.80
C SER A 109 -2.50 -3.05 -6.21
N PHE A 110 -2.61 -4.19 -6.87
CA PHE A 110 -2.04 -5.43 -6.39
C PHE A 110 -0.51 -5.33 -6.25
N PHE A 111 0.20 -4.70 -7.19
CA PHE A 111 1.65 -4.47 -7.04
C PHE A 111 1.99 -3.48 -5.94
N TYR A 112 1.19 -2.42 -5.78
CA TYR A 112 1.34 -1.46 -4.68
C TYR A 112 1.30 -2.17 -3.33
N TRP A 113 0.23 -2.92 -3.09
CA TRP A 113 0.03 -3.61 -1.83
C TRP A 113 0.96 -4.81 -1.65
N ALA A 114 1.34 -5.50 -2.73
CA ALA A 114 2.22 -6.66 -2.63
C ALA A 114 3.62 -6.29 -2.14
N HIS A 115 4.15 -5.10 -2.46
CA HIS A 115 5.43 -4.66 -1.90
C HIS A 115 5.35 -4.46 -0.37
N LEU A 116 4.21 -4.00 0.13
CA LEU A 116 4.01 -3.58 1.52
C LEU A 116 3.54 -4.70 2.44
N LEU A 117 2.68 -5.59 1.94
CA LEU A 117 1.95 -6.58 2.73
C LEU A 117 2.39 -8.01 2.49
N LEU A 118 3.05 -8.33 1.37
CA LEU A 118 3.41 -9.72 1.07
C LEU A 118 4.44 -10.24 2.09
N GLN A 119 4.07 -11.29 2.81
CA GLN A 119 4.93 -11.98 3.76
C GLN A 119 5.25 -13.37 3.23
N CYS A 120 6.54 -13.70 3.16
CA CYS A 120 7.02 -14.99 2.69
C CYS A 120 7.92 -15.59 3.78
N SER A 121 7.55 -16.74 4.33
CA SER A 121 8.24 -17.35 5.48
C SER A 121 9.71 -17.68 5.24
N PHE A 122 10.12 -17.90 3.99
CA PHE A 122 11.50 -18.27 3.67
C PHE A 122 12.41 -17.10 3.34
N ILE A 123 11.87 -15.87 3.32
CA ILE A 123 12.64 -14.73 2.81
C ILE A 123 12.32 -13.48 3.61
N ASN A 124 13.39 -12.81 4.04
CA ASN A 124 13.30 -11.64 4.89
C ASN A 124 12.45 -10.54 4.24
N PRO A 125 11.59 -9.86 5.03
CA PRO A 125 10.85 -8.71 4.55
C PRO A 125 11.81 -7.57 4.16
N PRO A 126 11.41 -6.68 3.24
CA PRO A 126 12.20 -5.50 2.92
C PRO A 126 12.43 -4.65 4.20
N ASN A 127 13.62 -4.05 4.31
CA ASN A 127 13.94 -3.18 5.45
C ASN A 127 13.03 -1.94 5.49
N TYR A 128 12.93 -1.31 6.67
CA TYR A 128 12.06 -0.15 6.91
C TYR A 128 12.32 0.99 5.94
N MET A 129 13.59 1.35 5.72
CA MET A 129 13.95 2.43 4.79
C MET A 129 13.46 2.20 3.36
N ARG A 130 13.54 0.95 2.86
CA ARG A 130 13.06 0.63 1.50
C ARG A 130 11.54 0.71 1.40
N ARG A 131 10.82 0.25 2.43
CA ARG A 131 9.35 0.39 2.51
C ARG A 131 8.93 1.85 2.61
N PHE A 132 9.66 2.66 3.39
CA PHE A 132 9.43 4.09 3.52
C PHE A 132 9.61 4.81 2.18
N LEU A 133 10.76 4.60 1.53
CA LEU A 133 11.03 5.19 0.21
C LEU A 133 9.97 4.79 -0.82
N TYR A 134 9.54 3.53 -0.77
CA TYR A 134 8.47 3.04 -1.64
C TYR A 134 7.14 3.77 -1.40
N ILE A 135 6.72 3.91 -0.13
CA ILE A 135 5.49 4.64 0.24
C ILE A 135 5.60 6.10 -0.20
N MET A 136 6.72 6.77 0.03
CA MET A 136 6.92 8.16 -0.38
C MET A 136 6.84 8.32 -1.90
N LEU A 137 7.55 7.46 -2.64
CA LEU A 137 7.57 7.52 -4.10
C LEU A 137 6.18 7.28 -4.69
N THR A 138 5.49 6.23 -4.23
CA THR A 138 4.14 5.89 -4.73
C THR A 138 3.09 6.93 -4.32
N SER A 139 3.20 7.52 -3.13
CA SER A 139 2.32 8.62 -2.69
C SER A 139 2.52 9.86 -3.54
N LEU A 140 3.77 10.26 -3.76
CA LEU A 140 4.10 11.41 -4.61
C LEU A 140 3.56 11.21 -6.03
N LEU A 141 3.78 10.02 -6.61
CA LEU A 141 3.29 9.70 -7.94
C LEU A 141 1.75 9.69 -8.02
N PHE A 142 1.08 9.19 -6.99
CA PHE A 142 -0.39 9.19 -6.92
C PHE A 142 -0.97 10.61 -6.84
N VAL A 143 -0.36 11.49 -6.03
CA VAL A 143 -0.77 12.90 -5.93
C VAL A 143 -0.51 13.63 -7.24
N LEU A 144 0.70 13.54 -7.80
CA LEU A 144 1.06 14.17 -9.07
C LEU A 144 0.15 13.71 -10.22
N TYR A 145 -0.23 12.44 -10.23
CA TYR A 145 -1.19 11.90 -11.18
C TYR A 145 -2.55 12.58 -11.05
N HIS A 146 -3.09 12.70 -9.85
CA HIS A 146 -4.40 13.34 -9.63
C HIS A 146 -4.39 14.84 -9.92
N GLU A 147 -3.33 15.55 -9.57
CA GLU A 147 -3.14 16.96 -9.91
C GLU A 147 -3.06 17.16 -11.43
N ALA A 148 -2.22 16.39 -12.13
CA ALA A 148 -2.11 16.46 -13.58
C ALA A 148 -3.45 16.13 -14.27
N SER A 149 -4.12 15.07 -13.81
CA SER A 149 -5.44 14.69 -14.33
C SER A 149 -6.47 15.80 -14.16
N SER A 150 -6.47 16.48 -13.01
CA SER A 150 -7.39 17.59 -12.73
C SER A 150 -7.09 18.80 -13.61
N TYR A 151 -5.80 19.12 -13.80
CA TYR A 151 -5.35 20.21 -14.66
C TYR A 151 -5.76 20.01 -16.12
N PHE A 152 -5.58 18.82 -16.68
CA PHE A 152 -5.85 18.55 -18.10
C PHE A 152 -7.33 18.32 -18.43
N ASN A 153 -8.10 17.72 -17.53
CA ASN A 153 -9.49 17.34 -17.82
C ASN A 153 -10.52 18.32 -17.23
N GLY A 154 -10.10 19.26 -16.38
CA GLY A 154 -10.97 20.30 -15.83
C GLY A 154 -12.10 19.81 -14.94
N VAL A 155 -12.12 18.51 -14.60
CA VAL A 155 -13.20 17.86 -13.84
C VAL A 155 -12.63 17.09 -12.66
N TYR A 156 -13.13 17.43 -11.47
CA TYR A 156 -12.81 16.84 -10.16
C TYR A 156 -13.53 15.50 -9.90
N GLU A 157 -13.88 14.75 -10.94
CA GLU A 157 -14.69 13.52 -10.86
C GLU A 157 -14.06 12.40 -10.03
N SER A 158 -12.80 12.56 -9.62
CA SER A 158 -12.05 11.59 -8.80
C SER A 158 -11.65 12.09 -7.41
N GLU A 159 -12.17 13.22 -6.92
CA GLU A 159 -11.84 13.78 -5.59
C GLU A 159 -12.02 12.77 -4.45
N ALA A 160 -13.17 12.11 -4.38
CA ALA A 160 -13.45 11.11 -3.34
C ALA A 160 -12.43 9.96 -3.37
N PHE A 161 -12.03 9.52 -4.57
CA PHE A 161 -11.00 8.48 -4.75
C PHE A 161 -9.61 8.98 -4.33
N PHE A 162 -9.25 10.21 -4.70
CA PHE A 162 -8.01 10.86 -4.30
C PHE A 162 -7.89 10.99 -2.78
N TYR A 163 -8.89 11.56 -2.11
CA TYR A 163 -8.88 11.74 -0.65
C TYR A 163 -8.81 10.40 0.08
N THR A 164 -9.56 9.40 -0.39
CA THR A 164 -9.49 8.04 0.17
C THR A 164 -8.07 7.48 0.03
N GLY A 165 -7.43 7.65 -1.12
CA GLY A 165 -6.07 7.19 -1.36
C GLY A 165 -5.02 7.88 -0.50
N VAL A 166 -5.07 9.21 -0.42
CA VAL A 166 -4.16 10.00 0.43
C VAL A 166 -4.31 9.59 1.89
N MET A 167 -5.54 9.44 2.38
CA MET A 167 -5.80 9.00 3.76
C MET A 167 -5.13 7.65 4.06
N ILE A 168 -5.24 6.68 3.14
CA ILE A 168 -4.61 5.37 3.32
C ILE A 168 -3.10 5.45 3.29
N MET A 169 -2.54 6.23 2.36
CA MET A 169 -1.09 6.40 2.25
C MET A 169 -0.52 7.00 3.54
N ILE A 170 -1.23 7.96 4.14
CA ILE A 170 -0.90 8.50 5.47
C ILE A 170 -0.97 7.41 6.55
N ILE A 171 -2.06 6.64 6.60
CA ILE A 171 -2.20 5.53 7.56
C ILE A 171 -1.05 4.51 7.41
N GLN A 172 -0.68 4.15 6.18
CA GLN A 172 0.42 3.23 5.90
C GLN A 172 1.78 3.80 6.35
N LEU A 173 2.01 5.09 6.13
CA LEU A 173 3.21 5.77 6.57
C LEU A 173 3.33 5.74 8.10
N PHE A 174 2.26 6.10 8.82
CA PHE A 174 2.22 6.03 10.28
C PHE A 174 2.39 4.60 10.79
N ALA A 175 1.74 3.62 10.16
CA ALA A 175 1.90 2.22 10.52
C ALA A 175 3.35 1.75 10.36
N LEU A 176 4.05 2.19 9.31
CA LEU A 176 5.46 1.88 9.12
C LEU A 176 6.35 2.53 10.19
N ILE A 177 6.10 3.80 10.53
CA ILE A 177 6.84 4.51 11.57
C ILE A 177 6.68 3.82 12.92
N MET A 178 5.45 3.42 13.28
CA MET A 178 5.18 2.68 14.52
C MET A 178 5.90 1.33 14.54
N GLN A 179 5.85 0.56 13.44
CA GLN A 179 6.58 -0.71 13.32
C GLN A 179 8.09 -0.53 13.47
N TRP A 180 8.63 0.54 12.89
CA TRP A 180 10.05 0.86 13.00
C TRP A 180 10.41 1.23 14.44
N ALA A 181 9.64 2.10 15.10
CA ALA A 181 9.85 2.48 16.50
C ALA A 181 9.76 1.28 17.46
N ASP A 182 8.79 0.38 17.27
CA ASP A 182 8.67 -0.84 18.08
C ASP A 182 9.84 -1.81 17.87
N ALA A 183 10.36 -1.89 16.64
CA ALA A 183 11.55 -2.68 16.35
C ALA A 183 12.80 -2.06 17.04
N GLU A 184 12.92 -0.73 17.03
CA GLU A 184 14.04 -0.04 17.66
C GLU A 184 14.03 -0.12 19.20
N LYS A 185 12.83 -0.13 19.80
CA LYS A 185 12.65 -0.30 21.25
C LYS A 185 13.34 -1.54 21.82
N ASN A 186 13.50 -2.59 21.01
CA ASN A 186 14.16 -3.83 21.41
C ASN A 186 15.65 -3.88 21.04
N THR A 187 16.15 -2.90 20.29
CA THR A 187 17.56 -2.78 19.89
C THR A 187 18.32 -1.67 20.62
N ASP A 188 17.68 -0.94 21.54
CA ASP A 188 18.39 -0.07 22.47
C ASP A 188 19.42 -0.91 23.26
N PRO A 189 20.73 -0.64 23.14
CA PRO A 189 21.70 -1.27 24.01
C PRO A 189 21.43 -0.78 25.43
N VAL A 190 20.92 -1.69 26.27
CA VAL A 190 21.04 -1.56 27.71
C VAL A 190 22.55 -1.42 28.00
N ASN A 191 22.96 -0.22 28.42
CA ASN A 191 24.31 0.18 28.83
C ASN A 191 25.35 0.47 27.72
N VAL A 192 25.36 1.72 27.25
CA VAL A 192 26.65 2.45 27.14
C VAL A 192 26.75 3.41 28.33
N LYS A 193 26.83 2.82 29.54
CA LYS A 193 27.51 3.45 30.67
C LYS A 193 28.85 2.74 30.80
N GLY A 194 29.92 3.37 30.29
CA GLY A 194 31.30 3.03 30.66
C GLY A 194 31.97 1.88 29.90
N TYR A 195 32.30 2.08 28.62
CA TYR A 195 33.45 1.41 28.00
C TYR A 195 34.55 2.43 27.70
N PHE A 196 35.02 3.13 28.73
CA PHE A 196 36.40 3.63 28.75
C PHE A 196 37.17 2.74 29.72
N LYS A 197 37.60 1.56 29.25
CA LYS A 197 38.64 0.82 29.95
C LYS A 197 39.93 1.59 29.71
N SER A 198 40.39 2.33 30.73
CA SER A 198 41.71 2.96 30.72
C SER A 198 42.74 1.91 30.34
N VAL A 199 43.45 2.14 29.22
CA VAL A 199 44.64 1.37 28.88
C VAL A 199 45.73 1.81 29.84
N SER A 200 45.80 1.13 30.99
CA SER A 200 46.95 1.24 31.90
C SER A 200 48.17 0.68 31.18
N LYS A 201 49.11 1.56 30.82
CA LYS A 201 50.44 1.17 30.34
C LYS A 201 51.21 0.58 31.52
N ASN A 202 51.50 -0.72 31.45
CA ASN A 202 52.75 -1.26 31.99
C ASN A 202 53.79 -1.19 30.89
#